data_AF-A0A1G4AW11-F1
#
_entry.id   AF-A0A1G4AW11-F1
#
_cell.length_a   1.000
_cell.length_b   1.000
_cell.length_c   1.000
_cell.angle_alpha   90.00
_cell.angle_beta   90.00
_cell.angle_gamma   90.00
#
_symmetry.space_group_name_H-M   'P 1'
#
loop_
_entity.id
_entity.type
_entity.pdbx_description
1 polymer ?
#
loop_
_entity_poly.entity_id
_entity_poly.type
_entity_poly.pdbx_seq_one_letter_code
_entity_poly.pdbx_strand_id
1 'polypeptide(L)'
;MMISYIIGANARGTEHFRGRLPTIFEIQELIERAWDLGINSQGRIETGGIKGTRKYIGTPEGFRDHEPGSSEAKLMMAVEQYFKEGTHSQGSKVTCTSLPPIYFQHAAH
;
A
#
# COMPACT_ATOMS: atom_id res chain seq x y z
N MET A 1 -4.05 -2.66 -7.93
CA MET A 1 -5.14 -1.92 -7.25
C MET A 1 -4.75 -0.51 -6.86
N MET A 2 -3.70 -0.28 -6.06
CA MET A 2 -3.31 1.09 -5.70
C MET A 2 -2.83 1.92 -6.91
N ILE A 3 -2.01 1.34 -7.79
CA ILE A 3 -1.50 2.04 -8.98
C ILE A 3 -2.62 2.41 -9.97
N SER A 4 -3.64 1.56 -10.13
CA SER A 4 -4.80 1.90 -10.98
C SER A 4 -5.56 3.10 -10.44
N TYR A 5 -5.67 3.24 -9.12
CA TYR A 5 -6.23 4.45 -8.52
C TYR A 5 -5.34 5.67 -8.82
N ILE A 6 -4.03 5.57 -8.60
CA ILE A 6 -3.09 6.68 -8.87
C ILE A 6 -3.23 7.19 -10.31
N ILE A 7 -3.30 6.27 -11.27
CA ILE A 7 -3.47 6.59 -12.69
C ILE A 7 -4.84 7.21 -12.94
N GLY A 8 -5.92 6.53 -12.53
CA GLY A 8 -7.30 6.92 -12.85
C GLY A 8 -7.73 8.24 -12.19
N ALA A 9 -7.22 8.53 -10.99
CA ALA A 9 -7.49 9.77 -10.26
C ALA A 9 -6.50 10.90 -10.62
N ASN A 10 -5.52 10.65 -11.50
CA ASN A 10 -4.42 11.57 -11.78
C ASN A 10 -3.71 12.06 -10.51
N ALA A 11 -3.50 11.14 -9.55
CA ALA A 11 -2.86 11.45 -8.29
C ALA A 11 -1.34 11.65 -8.45
N ARG A 12 -0.69 12.22 -7.44
CA ARG A 12 0.77 12.45 -7.43
C ARG A 12 1.54 11.17 -7.77
N GLY A 13 2.49 11.26 -8.70
CA GLY A 13 3.33 10.15 -9.14
C GLY A 13 2.77 9.36 -10.32
N THR A 14 1.59 9.72 -10.85
CA THR A 14 0.99 9.13 -12.06
C THR A 14 1.90 9.17 -13.29
N GLU A 15 2.73 10.22 -13.40
CA GLU A 15 3.70 10.44 -14.48
C GLU A 15 4.71 9.29 -14.60
N HIS A 16 5.00 8.60 -13.50
CA HIS A 16 5.93 7.47 -13.49
C HIS A 16 5.33 6.21 -14.13
N PHE A 17 4.00 6.11 -14.24
CA PHE A 17 3.31 4.94 -14.76
C PHE A 17 2.87 5.08 -16.22
N ARG A 18 3.01 6.27 -16.83
CA ARG A 18 2.72 6.52 -18.26
C ARG A 18 1.34 6.00 -18.70
N GLY A 19 0.34 6.11 -17.82
CA GLY A 19 -1.03 5.66 -18.08
C GLY A 19 -1.24 4.14 -18.11
N ARG A 20 -0.25 3.33 -17.74
CA ARG A 20 -0.37 1.86 -17.72
C ARG A 20 0.01 1.26 -16.37
N LEU A 21 -0.54 0.08 -16.10
CA LEU A 21 -0.10 -0.71 -14.95
C LEU A 21 1.30 -1.31 -15.21
N PRO A 22 2.19 -1.29 -14.22
CA PRO A 22 3.46 -1.99 -14.33
C PRO A 22 3.25 -3.50 -14.27
N THR A 23 4.12 -4.23 -14.95
CA THR A 23 4.22 -5.69 -14.84
C THR A 23 4.86 -6.09 -13.51
N ILE A 24 4.76 -7.37 -13.14
CA ILE A 24 5.43 -7.89 -11.95
C ILE A 24 6.95 -7.68 -12.01
N PHE A 25 7.57 -7.83 -13.18
CA PHE A 25 9.02 -7.61 -13.34
C PHE A 25 9.41 -6.15 -13.14
N GLU A 26 8.57 -5.21 -13.60
CA GLU A 26 8.79 -3.78 -13.36
C GLU A 26 8.60 -3.41 -11.90
N ILE A 27 7.64 -4.05 -11.21
CA ILE A 27 7.46 -3.88 -9.77
C ILE A 27 8.70 -4.38 -9.01
N GLN A 28 9.22 -5.56 -9.36
CA GLN A 28 10.47 -6.08 -8.77
C GLN A 28 11.64 -5.12 -9.02
N GLU A 29 11.77 -4.57 -10.22
CA GLU A 29 12.79 -3.57 -10.56
C GLU A 29 12.62 -2.27 -9.77
N LEU A 30 11.39 -1.80 -9.57
CA LEU A 30 11.11 -0.60 -8.76
C LEU A 30 11.51 -0.80 -7.30
N ILE A 31 11.19 -1.96 -6.72
CA ILE A 31 11.54 -2.29 -5.33
C ILE A 31 13.05 -2.39 -5.17
N GLU A 32 13.73 -3.11 -6.05
CA GLU A 32 15.19 -3.24 -5.98
C GLU A 32 15.91 -1.91 -6.17
N ARG A 33 15.43 -1.04 -7.07
CA ARG A 33 15.96 0.33 -7.19
C ARG A 33 15.73 1.16 -5.94
N ALA A 34 14.59 1.00 -5.25
CA ALA A 34 14.36 1.68 -3.98
C ALA A 34 15.38 1.23 -2.92
N TRP A 35 15.71 -0.06 -2.88
CA TRP A 35 16.77 -0.59 -2.01
C TRP A 35 18.14 0.01 -2.36
N ASP A 36 18.46 0.18 -3.65
CA ASP A 36 19.71 0.79 -4.11
C ASP A 36 19.80 2.28 -3.72
N LEU A 37 18.65 2.96 -3.59
CA LEU A 37 18.54 4.32 -3.08
C LEU A 37 18.52 4.42 -1.55
N GLY A 38 18.67 3.29 -0.83
CA GLY A 38 18.70 3.23 0.63
C GLY A 38 17.32 3.20 1.30
N ILE A 39 16.23 3.10 0.54
CA ILE A 39 14.87 2.99 1.08
C ILE A 39 14.62 1.54 1.46
N ASN A 40 14.48 1.24 2.76
CA ASN A 40 14.22 -0.10 3.28
C ASN A 40 15.18 -1.18 2.71
N SER A 41 16.47 -0.85 2.59
CA SER A 41 17.49 -1.75 2.02
C SER A 41 17.63 -3.09 2.74
N GLN A 42 17.18 -3.16 4.00
CA GLN A 42 17.08 -4.39 4.79
C GLN A 42 16.29 -5.49 4.06
N GLY A 43 15.24 -5.14 3.31
CA GLY A 43 14.48 -6.11 2.52
C GLY A 43 15.34 -6.85 1.47
N ARG A 44 16.38 -6.21 0.94
CA ARG A 44 17.34 -6.88 0.03
C ARG A 44 18.15 -7.95 0.78
N ILE A 45 18.57 -7.67 2.02
CA ILE A 45 19.34 -8.60 2.85
C ILE A 45 18.49 -9.81 3.24
N GLU A 46 17.24 -9.58 3.65
CA GLU A 46 16.32 -10.64 4.09
C GLU A 46 15.90 -11.56 2.95
N THR A 47 15.77 -11.02 1.73
CA THR A 47 15.27 -11.78 0.58
C THR A 47 16.39 -12.31 -0.33
N GLY A 48 17.59 -11.72 -0.29
CA GLY A 48 18.64 -11.96 -1.28
C GLY A 48 18.32 -11.43 -2.68
N GLY A 49 17.40 -10.45 -2.79
CA GLY A 49 16.90 -9.94 -4.07
C GLY A 49 15.63 -10.66 -4.54
N ILE A 50 14.82 -9.97 -5.35
CA ILE A 50 13.50 -10.44 -5.76
C ILE A 50 13.28 -10.46 -7.28
N LYS A 51 14.17 -9.85 -8.09
CA LYS A 51 14.09 -9.89 -9.56
C LYS A 51 14.03 -11.32 -10.10
N GLY A 52 13.04 -11.59 -10.94
CA GLY A 52 12.84 -12.90 -11.57
C GLY A 52 12.35 -14.01 -10.62
N THR A 53 12.06 -13.67 -9.37
CA THR A 53 11.62 -14.65 -8.36
C THR A 53 10.10 -14.66 -8.19
N ARG A 54 9.59 -15.63 -7.43
CA ARG A 54 8.19 -15.71 -6.96
C ARG A 54 8.08 -15.47 -5.46
N LYS A 55 9.02 -14.69 -4.89
CA LYS A 55 9.02 -14.38 -3.46
C LYS A 55 7.83 -13.51 -3.10
N TYR A 56 7.25 -13.77 -1.92
CA TYR A 56 6.25 -12.90 -1.34
C TYR A 56 6.88 -11.55 -0.99
N ILE A 57 6.10 -10.48 -1.18
CA ILE A 57 6.40 -9.12 -0.72
C ILE A 57 5.26 -8.68 0.19
N GLY A 58 5.53 -7.76 1.11
CA GLY A 58 4.51 -7.25 2.03
C GLY A 58 4.95 -5.97 2.73
N THR A 59 4.06 -5.44 3.55
CA THR A 59 4.33 -4.25 4.36
C THR A 59 5.18 -4.64 5.58
N PRO A 60 6.33 -3.97 5.84
CA PRO A 60 7.16 -4.26 7.01
C PRO A 60 6.54 -3.78 8.33
N GLU A 61 5.61 -2.83 8.25
CA GLU A 61 4.92 -2.22 9.38
C GLU A 61 3.49 -2.75 9.50
N GLY A 62 2.99 -2.88 10.73
CA GLY A 62 1.64 -3.36 11.00
C GLY A 62 1.15 -3.04 12.41
N PHE A 63 -0.16 -3.22 12.63
CA PHE A 63 -0.75 -3.08 13.95
C PHE A 63 -0.42 -4.30 14.79
N ARG A 64 0.31 -4.09 15.89
CA ARG A 64 0.63 -5.14 16.87
C ARG A 64 0.27 -4.64 18.26
N ASP A 65 -0.53 -5.43 18.95
CA ASP A 65 -0.90 -5.24 20.35
C ASP A 65 -0.84 -6.58 21.09
N HIS A 66 -0.53 -6.53 22.38
CA HIS A 66 -0.45 -7.69 23.26
C HIS A 66 -1.84 -8.12 23.76
N GLU A 67 -2.79 -7.19 23.82
CA GLU A 67 -4.18 -7.44 24.17
C GLU A 67 -4.92 -8.11 22.98
N PRO A 68 -5.49 -9.31 23.16
CA PRO A 68 -6.27 -9.97 22.12
C PRO A 68 -7.41 -9.09 21.61
N GLY A 69 -7.58 -8.98 20.29
CA GLY A 69 -8.62 -8.16 19.66
C GLY A 69 -8.30 -6.65 19.58
N SER A 70 -7.26 -6.17 20.27
CA SER A 70 -6.88 -4.75 20.26
C SER A 70 -6.25 -4.35 18.92
N SER A 71 -5.49 -5.25 18.29
CA SER A 71 -4.88 -4.98 16.98
C SER A 71 -5.94 -4.74 15.90
N GLU A 72 -6.98 -5.58 15.87
CA GLU A 72 -8.11 -5.49 14.96
C GLU A 72 -8.94 -4.24 15.22
N ALA A 73 -9.21 -3.92 16.50
CA ALA A 73 -9.94 -2.71 16.86
C ALA A 73 -9.17 -1.44 16.43
N LYS A 74 -7.85 -1.39 16.66
CA LYS A 74 -6.98 -0.28 16.24
C LYS A 74 -6.93 -0.13 14.73
N LEU A 75 -6.83 -1.24 14.00
CA LEU A 75 -6.92 -1.26 12.55
C LEU A 75 -8.24 -0.67 12.08
N MET A 76 -9.38 -1.12 12.63
CA MET A 76 -10.69 -0.64 12.22
C MET A 76 -10.87 0.85 12.52
N MET A 77 -10.41 1.34 13.67
CA MET A 77 -10.41 2.76 14.01
C MET A 77 -9.57 3.58 13.03
N ALA A 78 -8.38 3.09 12.67
CA ALA A 78 -7.51 3.77 11.71
C ALA A 78 -8.12 3.81 10.30
N VAL A 79 -8.76 2.72 9.85
CA VAL A 79 -9.46 2.67 8.56
C VAL A 79 -10.65 3.63 8.53
N GLU A 80 -11.45 3.65 9.59
CA GLU A 80 -12.57 4.58 9.71
C GLU A 80 -12.09 6.04 9.68
N GLN A 81 -11.07 6.36 10.47
CA GLN A 81 -10.50 7.71 10.54
C GLN A 81 -9.96 8.15 9.18
N TYR A 82 -9.22 7.29 8.49
CA TYR A 82 -8.69 7.56 7.15
C TYR A 82 -9.80 7.96 6.19
N PHE A 83 -10.88 7.17 6.07
CA PHE A 83 -11.95 7.49 5.12
C PHE A 83 -12.83 8.67 5.56
N LYS A 84 -12.95 8.95 6.87
CA LYS A 84 -13.64 10.14 7.38
C LYS A 84 -12.99 11.43 6.90
N GLU A 85 -11.67 11.48 6.77
CA GLU A 85 -10.94 12.67 6.29
C GLU A 85 -11.30 13.04 4.85
N GLY A 86 -11.77 12.09 4.05
CA GLY A 86 -12.23 12.32 2.68
C GLY A 86 -13.70 12.73 2.56
N THR A 87 -14.40 12.96 3.68
CA THR A 87 -15.82 13.32 3.66
C THR A 87 -16.01 14.84 3.56
N HIS A 88 -16.77 15.29 2.55
CA HIS A 88 -16.97 16.72 2.28
C HIS A 88 -18.38 17.23 2.61
N SER A 89 -19.34 16.34 2.88
CA SER A 89 -20.75 16.70 3.12
C SER A 89 -21.32 15.93 4.32
N GLN A 90 -21.82 16.66 5.33
CA GLN A 90 -22.53 16.05 6.45
C GLN A 90 -23.92 15.53 6.00
N GLY A 91 -24.24 14.28 6.35
CA GLY A 91 -25.60 13.73 6.23
C GLY A 91 -25.87 12.77 5.07
N SER A 92 -24.90 12.48 4.20
CA SER A 92 -25.06 11.43 3.18
C SER A 92 -24.82 10.03 3.75
N LYS A 93 -25.67 9.07 3.39
CA LYS A 93 -25.48 7.64 3.73
C LYS A 93 -24.26 7.04 3.00
N VAL A 94 -23.91 7.56 1.83
CA VAL A 94 -22.80 7.08 1.00
C VAL A 94 -21.92 8.25 0.61
N THR A 95 -20.62 8.14 0.86
CA THR A 95 -19.64 9.17 0.48
C THR A 95 -18.56 8.55 -0.40
N CYS A 96 -18.46 9.03 -1.63
CA CYS A 96 -17.35 8.70 -2.52
C CYS A 96 -16.21 9.69 -2.22
N THR A 97 -15.11 9.20 -1.66
CA THR A 97 -13.95 10.03 -1.34
C THR A 97 -12.96 10.06 -2.51
N SER A 98 -12.11 11.08 -2.53
CA SER A 98 -10.91 11.11 -3.39
C SER A 98 -9.68 10.58 -2.66
N LEU A 99 -9.85 9.64 -1.72
CA LEU A 99 -8.74 9.02 -1.02
C LEU A 99 -8.29 7.74 -1.74
N PRO A 100 -6.99 7.44 -1.78
CA PRO A 100 -6.49 6.15 -2.23
C PRO A 100 -7.09 4.95 -1.48
N PRO A 101 -7.14 3.76 -2.10
CA PRO A 101 -7.42 2.53 -1.37
C PRO A 101 -6.26 2.19 -0.42
N ILE A 102 -6.56 1.47 0.65
CA ILE A 102 -5.57 0.96 1.60
C ILE A 102 -5.05 -0.41 1.12
N TYR A 103 -3.73 -0.58 1.07
CA TYR A 103 -3.12 -1.91 0.90
C TYR A 103 -3.14 -2.64 2.24
N PHE A 104 -3.78 -3.81 2.29
CA PHE A 104 -3.94 -4.59 3.51
C PHE A 104 -3.16 -5.90 3.37
N GLN A 105 -2.31 -6.18 4.35
CA GLN A 105 -1.49 -7.39 4.41
C GLN A 105 -1.87 -8.20 5.64
N HIS A 106 -2.00 -9.52 5.47
CA HIS A 106 -1.93 -10.46 6.58
C HIS A 106 -0.94 -11.57 6.27
N ALA A 107 -0.68 -12.45 7.25
CA ALA A 107 0.23 -13.56 7.05
C ALA A 107 -0.25 -14.40 5.85
N ALA A 108 0.66 -14.63 4.90
CA ALA A 108 0.47 -15.40 3.67
C ALA A 108 -0.51 -14.83 2.61
N HIS A 109 -1.05 -13.61 2.77
CA HIS A 109 -1.87 -12.96 1.74
C HIS A 109 -1.74 -11.43 1.78
#